data_AF-A0A937VH55-F1
#
_entry.id   AF-A0A937VH55-F1
#
_cell.length_a   1.000
_cell.length_b   1.000
_cell.length_c   1.000
_cell.angle_alpha   90.00
_cell.angle_beta   90.00
_cell.angle_gamma   90.00
#
_symmetry.space_group_name_H-M   'P 1'
#
loop_
_entity.id
_entity.type
_entity.pdbx_description
1 polymer ?
#
loop_
_entity_poly.entity_id
_entity_poly.type
_entity_poly.pdbx_seq_one_letter_code
_entity_poly.pdbx_strand_id
1 'polypeptide(L)'
;IQMDKKVMIPTDPGLMDRLYQAGLEMLVECGVYAIETGRVIRWTKDEVLYTVACAPQRAIIGEGLHSRPLVPRAYDDPRPPLIQGGPTGAPVSEQHFLGIHESYAKEGIVDCIVDGVLERINGYNPKPESPWEVMASKQEMLLVRQAQAKACRSGMGL
;
A
#
# COMPACT_ATOMS: atom_id res chain seq x y z
N ILE A 1 12.51 -4.37 25.75
CA ILE A 1 11.83 -3.08 25.42
C ILE A 1 10.56 -2.99 26.25
N GLN A 2 10.32 -1.87 26.94
CA GLN A 2 9.10 -1.65 27.73
C GLN A 2 8.38 -0.42 27.16
N MET A 3 7.13 -0.60 26.75
CA MET A 3 6.27 0.46 26.20
C MET A 3 5.21 0.86 27.24
N ASP A 4 4.96 2.16 27.39
CA ASP A 4 3.81 2.65 28.16
C ASP A 4 2.54 2.48 27.32
N LYS A 5 1.62 1.64 27.77
CA LYS A 5 0.35 1.35 27.07
C LYS A 5 -0.59 2.55 26.98
N LYS A 6 -0.35 3.61 27.76
CA LYS A 6 -1.12 4.87 27.69
C LYS A 6 -0.57 5.82 26.62
N VAL A 7 0.65 5.59 26.14
CA VAL A 7 1.33 6.43 25.15
C VAL A 7 1.32 5.70 23.80
N MET A 8 0.50 6.19 22.87
CA MET A 8 0.38 5.58 21.54
C MET A 8 1.59 5.86 20.64
N ILE A 9 2.16 7.08 20.73
CA ILE A 9 3.30 7.52 19.92
C ILE A 9 4.51 7.70 20.84
N PRO A 10 5.54 6.84 20.76
CA PRO A 10 6.74 7.00 21.57
C PRO A 10 7.54 8.22 21.10
N THR A 11 7.99 9.05 22.04
CA THR A 11 8.84 10.23 21.76
C THR A 11 10.16 10.22 22.53
N ASP A 12 10.42 9.19 23.36
CA ASP A 12 11.72 9.00 24.00
C ASP A 12 12.74 8.47 22.97
N PRO A 13 13.79 9.24 22.62
CA PRO A 13 14.77 8.81 21.61
C PRO A 13 15.49 7.52 21.99
N GLY A 14 15.76 7.29 23.28
CA GLY A 14 16.45 6.08 23.74
C GLY A 14 15.59 4.83 23.57
N LEU A 15 14.29 4.93 23.82
CA LEU A 15 13.34 3.84 23.55
C LEU A 15 13.20 3.57 22.05
N MET A 16 13.10 4.61 21.23
CA MET A 16 12.99 4.49 19.77
C MET A 16 14.23 3.83 19.16
N ASP A 17 15.44 4.22 19.58
CA ASP A 17 16.68 3.61 19.11
C ASP A 17 16.79 2.14 19.52
N ARG A 18 16.50 1.80 20.78
CA ARG A 18 16.48 0.38 21.21
C ARG A 18 15.45 -0.45 20.45
N LEU A 19 14.30 0.13 20.09
CA LEU A 19 13.31 -0.55 19.26
C LEU A 19 13.82 -0.79 17.84
N TYR A 20 14.46 0.22 17.24
CA TYR A 20 15.07 0.09 15.92
C TYR A 20 16.16 -0.99 15.91
N GLN A 21 17.09 -0.97 16.86
CA GLN A 21 18.16 -1.98 16.95
C GLN A 21 17.60 -3.39 17.14
N ALA A 22 16.60 -3.57 18.01
CA ALA A 22 15.97 -4.88 18.21
C ALA A 22 15.29 -5.41 16.94
N GLY A 23 14.63 -4.54 16.15
CA GLY A 23 14.06 -4.93 14.86
C GLY A 23 15.11 -5.31 13.82
N LEU A 24 16.22 -4.56 13.78
CA LEU A 24 17.38 -4.86 12.92
C LEU A 24 18.02 -6.20 13.29
N GLU A 25 18.29 -6.42 14.58
CA GLU A 25 18.84 -7.67 15.11
C GLU A 25 17.90 -8.84 14.81
N MET A 26 16.58 -8.68 15.00
CA MET A 26 15.59 -9.71 14.67
C MET A 26 15.66 -10.12 13.19
N LEU A 27 15.72 -9.16 12.27
CA LEU A 27 15.82 -9.48 10.83
C LEU A 27 17.13 -10.21 10.49
N VAL A 28 18.25 -9.78 11.07
CA VAL A 28 19.58 -10.38 10.82
C VAL A 28 19.69 -11.79 11.41
N GLU A 29 19.21 -12.01 12.63
CA GLU A 29 19.29 -13.29 13.31
C GLU A 29 18.26 -14.30 12.78
N CYS A 30 17.01 -13.87 12.57
CA CYS A 30 15.93 -14.76 12.16
C CYS A 30 15.84 -14.93 10.65
N GLY A 31 16.12 -13.90 9.86
CA GLY A 31 15.88 -13.90 8.41
C GLY A 31 14.39 -13.91 8.04
N VAL A 32 14.09 -14.26 6.78
CA VAL A 32 12.72 -14.41 6.27
C VAL A 32 12.51 -15.83 5.75
N TYR A 33 11.42 -16.47 6.16
CA TYR A 33 11.09 -17.83 5.74
C TYR A 33 10.44 -17.84 4.35
N ALA A 34 11.07 -18.52 3.39
CA ALA A 34 10.54 -18.77 2.06
C ALA A 34 9.73 -20.07 2.07
N ILE A 35 8.40 -19.95 2.15
CA ILE A 35 7.45 -21.08 2.28
C ILE A 35 7.64 -22.10 1.15
N GLU A 36 7.83 -21.64 -0.09
CA GLU A 36 8.00 -22.49 -1.28
C GLU A 36 9.19 -23.45 -1.18
N THR A 37 10.30 -23.00 -0.59
CA THR A 37 11.54 -23.79 -0.50
C THR A 37 11.73 -24.43 0.86
N GLY A 38 10.92 -24.04 1.85
CA GLY A 38 11.08 -24.41 3.24
C GLY A 38 12.37 -23.90 3.89
N ARG A 39 13.01 -22.87 3.32
CA ARG A 39 14.32 -22.34 3.77
C ARG A 39 14.20 -20.92 4.29
N VAL A 40 15.14 -20.54 5.15
CA VAL A 40 15.29 -19.17 5.65
C VAL A 40 16.29 -18.42 4.76
N ILE A 41 15.86 -17.27 4.23
CA ILE A 41 16.70 -16.29 3.57
C ILE A 41 17.32 -15.41 4.66
N ARG A 42 18.64 -15.23 4.61
CA ARG A 42 19.40 -14.43 5.60
C ARG A 42 20.12 -13.29 4.94
N TRP A 43 20.38 -12.25 5.72
CA TRP A 43 21.18 -11.09 5.36
C TRP A 43 22.13 -10.75 6.50
N THR A 44 23.23 -10.11 6.15
CA THR A 44 24.13 -9.48 7.11
C THR A 44 23.58 -8.11 7.53
N LYS A 45 24.03 -7.63 8.69
CA LYS A 45 23.69 -6.28 9.17
C LYS A 45 24.04 -5.20 8.15
N ASP A 46 25.20 -5.33 7.48
CA ASP A 46 25.68 -4.36 6.51
C ASP A 46 24.80 -4.31 5.25
N GLU A 47 24.31 -5.46 4.76
CA GLU A 47 23.38 -5.51 3.63
C GLU A 47 22.04 -4.83 3.95
N VAL A 48 21.51 -5.05 5.15
CA VAL A 48 20.27 -4.40 5.60
C VAL A 48 20.48 -2.88 5.70
N LEU A 49 21.55 -2.44 6.37
CA LEU A 49 21.83 -1.02 6.55
C LEU A 49 22.13 -0.30 5.23
N TYR A 50 22.85 -0.96 4.31
CA TYR A 50 23.07 -0.46 2.96
C TYR A 50 21.73 -0.21 2.25
N THR A 51 20.80 -1.17 2.32
CA THR A 51 19.48 -1.04 1.70
C THR A 51 18.66 0.10 2.29
N VAL A 52 18.68 0.26 3.62
CA VAL A 52 18.02 1.39 4.30
C VAL A 52 18.61 2.72 3.87
N ALA A 53 19.94 2.82 3.73
CA ALA A 53 20.61 4.04 3.25
C ALA A 53 20.27 4.37 1.79
N CYS A 54 19.98 3.37 0.96
CA CYS A 54 19.58 3.54 -0.43
C CYS A 54 18.06 3.76 -0.63
N ALA A 55 17.26 3.79 0.44
CA ALA A 55 15.82 3.90 0.33
C ALA A 55 15.41 5.22 -0.37
N PRO A 56 14.45 5.18 -1.33
CA PRO A 56 13.97 6.38 -1.99
C PRO A 56 13.37 7.39 -1.00
N GLN A 57 13.75 8.66 -1.12
CA GLN A 57 13.22 9.74 -0.28
C GLN A 57 12.00 10.44 -0.89
N ARG A 58 11.55 9.98 -2.07
CA ARG A 58 10.46 10.58 -2.83
C ARG A 58 9.96 9.58 -3.86
N ALA A 59 8.64 9.55 -4.05
CA ALA A 59 7.99 8.96 -5.23
C ALA A 59 6.90 9.91 -5.75
N ILE A 60 6.51 9.75 -7.01
CA ILE A 60 5.33 10.42 -7.59
C ILE A 60 4.26 9.37 -7.80
N ILE A 61 3.08 9.60 -7.22
CA ILE A 61 1.92 8.74 -7.34
C ILE A 61 0.94 9.40 -8.31
N GLY A 62 0.50 8.67 -9.35
CA GLY A 62 -0.33 9.23 -10.42
C GLY A 62 0.45 10.11 -11.41
N GLU A 63 -0.28 10.84 -12.24
CA GLU A 63 0.26 11.58 -13.38
C GLU A 63 -0.49 12.90 -13.64
N GLY A 64 0.17 13.81 -14.37
CA GLY A 64 -0.39 15.10 -14.75
C GLY A 64 -0.90 15.91 -13.56
N LEU A 65 -2.06 16.55 -13.73
CA LEU A 65 -2.70 17.43 -12.74
C LEU A 65 -3.04 16.71 -11.41
N HIS A 66 -3.23 15.39 -11.45
CA HIS A 66 -3.66 14.60 -10.29
C HIS A 66 -2.51 13.86 -9.61
N SER A 67 -1.28 14.04 -10.11
CA SER A 67 -0.10 13.47 -9.47
C SER A 67 0.11 14.02 -8.05
N ARG A 68 0.66 13.18 -7.17
CA ARG A 68 0.92 13.49 -5.77
C ARG A 68 2.34 13.06 -5.37
N PRO A 69 3.15 13.95 -4.79
CA PRO A 69 4.46 13.57 -4.27
C PRO A 69 4.29 12.82 -2.96
N LEU A 70 4.73 11.56 -2.92
CA LEU A 70 4.90 10.81 -1.68
C LEU A 70 6.29 11.13 -1.11
N VAL A 71 6.31 11.76 0.07
CA VAL A 71 7.53 12.19 0.76
C VAL A 71 7.50 11.77 2.23
N PRO A 72 8.66 11.52 2.87
CA PRO A 72 8.76 11.25 4.29
C PRO A 72 8.12 12.34 5.15
N ARG A 73 7.52 11.92 6.26
CA ARG A 73 6.95 12.78 7.30
C ARG A 73 7.55 12.40 8.65
N ALA A 74 7.93 13.40 9.44
CA ALA A 74 8.26 13.21 10.84
C ALA A 74 6.98 13.01 11.67
N TYR A 75 7.11 12.53 12.92
CA TYR A 75 5.96 12.28 13.79
C TYR A 75 5.19 13.56 14.16
N ASP A 76 5.86 14.70 14.13
CA ASP A 76 5.37 16.04 14.44
C ASP A 76 5.12 16.89 13.17
N ASP A 77 5.20 16.28 11.99
CA ASP A 77 5.03 16.98 10.73
C ASP A 77 3.58 17.53 10.58
N PRO A 78 3.40 18.86 10.41
CA PRO A 78 2.08 19.46 10.33
C PRO A 78 1.37 19.20 9.00
N ARG A 79 2.09 18.75 7.96
CA ARG A 79 1.49 18.42 6.66
C ARG A 79 0.61 17.18 6.81
N PRO A 80 -0.60 17.14 6.21
CA PRO A 80 -1.40 15.92 6.19
C PRO A 80 -0.70 14.79 5.42
N PRO A 81 -0.96 13.51 5.74
CA PRO A 81 -0.51 12.40 4.91
C PRO A 81 -1.26 12.39 3.57
N LEU A 82 -0.75 11.64 2.60
CA LEU A 82 -1.54 11.28 1.43
C LEU A 82 -2.66 10.33 1.84
N ILE A 83 -3.84 10.53 1.26
CA ILE A 83 -5.01 9.70 1.53
C ILE A 83 -5.25 8.76 0.36
N GLN A 84 -4.87 7.49 0.55
CA GLN A 84 -5.24 6.42 -0.36
C GLN A 84 -6.59 5.86 0.05
N GLY A 85 -7.63 6.10 -0.75
CA GLY A 85 -9.01 5.74 -0.44
C GLY A 85 -9.56 4.72 -1.41
N GLY A 86 -10.31 3.75 -0.91
CA GLY A 86 -10.95 2.74 -1.74
C GLY A 86 -11.40 1.53 -0.93
N PRO A 87 -11.93 0.48 -1.60
CA PRO A 87 -12.40 -0.72 -0.91
C PRO A 87 -11.29 -1.48 -0.16
N THR A 88 -10.01 -1.18 -0.42
CA THR A 88 -8.87 -1.69 0.37
C THR A 88 -8.82 -3.22 0.36
N GLY A 89 -8.84 -3.81 -0.82
CA GLY A 89 -8.81 -5.26 -1.02
C GLY A 89 -10.08 -6.01 -0.57
N ALA A 90 -11.12 -5.29 -0.16
CA ALA A 90 -12.40 -5.91 0.17
C ALA A 90 -13.07 -6.47 -1.11
N PRO A 91 -13.81 -7.59 -0.99
CA PRO A 91 -14.59 -8.12 -2.10
C PRO A 91 -15.70 -7.13 -2.50
N VAL A 92 -15.83 -6.90 -3.80
CA VAL A 92 -16.81 -6.00 -4.40
C VAL A 92 -17.56 -6.71 -5.52
N SER A 93 -18.89 -6.66 -5.46
CA SER A 93 -19.75 -7.23 -6.50
C SER A 93 -19.52 -6.55 -7.85
N GLU A 94 -19.52 -7.34 -8.92
CA GLU A 94 -19.26 -6.89 -10.30
C GLU A 94 -20.04 -5.63 -10.70
N GLN A 95 -21.36 -5.61 -10.41
CA GLN A 95 -22.26 -4.51 -10.78
C GLN A 95 -21.96 -3.18 -10.07
N HIS A 96 -21.32 -3.22 -8.89
CA HIS A 96 -21.05 -2.04 -8.08
C HIS A 96 -19.59 -1.58 -8.16
N PHE A 97 -18.72 -2.38 -8.79
CA PHE A 97 -17.28 -2.13 -8.81
C PHE A 97 -16.94 -0.72 -9.31
N LEU A 98 -17.47 -0.33 -10.47
CA LEU A 98 -17.24 1.01 -11.02
C LEU A 98 -17.77 2.12 -10.11
N GLY A 99 -19.01 1.98 -9.63
CA GLY A 99 -19.68 3.02 -8.85
C GLY A 99 -19.05 3.24 -7.47
N ILE A 100 -18.57 2.16 -6.84
CA ILE A 100 -17.86 2.24 -5.57
C ILE A 100 -16.51 2.97 -5.76
N HIS A 101 -15.70 2.61 -6.75
CA HIS A 101 -14.44 3.31 -6.98
C HIS A 101 -14.65 4.78 -7.40
N GLU A 102 -15.73 5.05 -8.14
CA GLU A 102 -16.11 6.42 -8.51
C GLU A 102 -16.45 7.27 -7.29
N SER A 103 -17.05 6.70 -6.24
CA SER A 103 -17.36 7.45 -5.02
C SER A 103 -16.08 7.94 -4.33
N TYR A 104 -15.07 7.08 -4.16
CA TYR A 104 -13.77 7.49 -3.61
C TYR A 104 -13.06 8.51 -4.50
N ALA A 105 -13.10 8.33 -5.82
CA ALA A 105 -12.45 9.28 -6.74
C ALA A 105 -13.07 10.69 -6.68
N LYS A 106 -14.39 10.78 -6.41
CA LYS A 106 -15.12 12.05 -6.27
C LYS A 106 -14.80 12.80 -4.98
N GLU A 107 -14.33 12.10 -3.95
CA GLU A 107 -13.94 12.75 -2.70
C GLU A 107 -12.67 13.57 -2.88
N GLY A 108 -12.78 14.90 -2.73
CA GLY A 108 -11.67 15.83 -2.94
C GLY A 108 -10.49 15.61 -1.98
N ILE A 109 -10.73 14.93 -0.85
CA ILE A 109 -9.71 14.58 0.14
C ILE A 109 -8.90 13.34 -0.26
N VAL A 110 -9.40 12.50 -1.17
CA VAL A 110 -8.72 11.27 -1.61
C VAL A 110 -7.69 11.63 -2.67
N ASP A 111 -6.44 11.26 -2.44
CA ASP A 111 -5.30 11.57 -3.30
C ASP A 111 -5.05 10.50 -4.37
N CYS A 112 -5.17 9.23 -3.98
CA CYS A 112 -5.04 8.06 -4.83
C CYS A 112 -6.05 6.98 -4.42
N ILE A 113 -6.28 6.02 -5.31
CA ILE A 113 -7.20 4.92 -5.06
C ILE A 113 -6.43 3.71 -4.52
N VAL A 114 -7.03 2.93 -3.62
CA VAL A 114 -6.65 1.54 -3.36
C VAL A 114 -7.76 0.64 -3.86
N ASP A 115 -7.42 -0.36 -4.67
CA ASP A 115 -8.42 -1.18 -5.35
C ASP A 115 -9.24 -2.06 -4.39
N GLY A 116 -10.41 -2.47 -4.85
CA GLY A 116 -11.14 -3.63 -4.31
C GLY A 116 -10.77 -4.91 -5.04
N VAL A 117 -11.41 -6.01 -4.63
CA VAL A 117 -11.28 -7.30 -5.33
C VAL A 117 -12.61 -7.62 -6.00
N LEU A 118 -12.57 -7.84 -7.31
CA LEU A 118 -13.75 -8.18 -8.09
C LEU A 118 -14.20 -9.61 -7.75
N GLU A 119 -15.37 -9.76 -7.13
CA GLU A 119 -15.88 -11.09 -6.72
C GLU A 119 -16.21 -11.99 -7.91
N ARG A 120 -16.65 -11.38 -9.02
CA ARG A 120 -17.05 -12.06 -10.25
C ARG A 120 -16.73 -11.22 -11.48
N ILE A 121 -16.38 -11.90 -12.56
CA ILE A 121 -16.20 -11.29 -13.88
C ILE A 121 -17.02 -12.05 -14.91
N ASN A 122 -17.91 -11.34 -15.61
CA ASN A 122 -18.93 -11.90 -16.48
C ASN A 122 -19.72 -13.02 -15.79
N GLY A 123 -19.99 -12.89 -14.49
CA GLY A 123 -20.63 -13.90 -13.67
C GLY A 123 -19.76 -15.10 -13.26
N TYR A 124 -18.50 -15.20 -13.70
CA TYR A 124 -17.56 -16.25 -13.33
C TYR A 124 -16.71 -15.87 -12.13
N ASN A 125 -16.33 -16.86 -11.32
CA ASN A 125 -15.41 -16.67 -10.21
C ASN A 125 -13.96 -16.57 -10.75
N PRO A 126 -13.20 -15.49 -10.47
CA PRO A 126 -11.81 -15.34 -10.88
C PRO A 126 -10.88 -16.19 -10.01
N LYS A 127 -11.04 -17.52 -10.09
CA LYS A 127 -10.20 -18.47 -9.36
C LYS A 127 -8.73 -18.31 -9.79
N PRO A 128 -7.76 -18.37 -8.86
CA PRO A 128 -6.35 -18.42 -9.22
C PRO A 128 -6.03 -19.50 -10.26
N GLU A 129 -5.09 -19.19 -11.15
CA GLU A 129 -4.63 -20.03 -12.27
C GLU A 129 -5.69 -20.28 -13.35
N SER A 130 -6.74 -19.46 -13.40
CA SER A 130 -7.76 -19.50 -14.44
C SER A 130 -7.64 -18.31 -15.40
N PRO A 131 -8.14 -18.41 -16.64
CA PRO A 131 -8.23 -17.25 -17.52
C PRO A 131 -9.08 -16.11 -16.93
N TRP A 132 -9.98 -16.41 -15.98
CA TRP A 132 -10.80 -15.42 -15.29
C TRP A 132 -10.01 -14.57 -14.29
N GLU A 133 -8.98 -15.12 -13.66
CA GLU A 133 -8.06 -14.33 -12.80
C GLU A 133 -7.34 -13.26 -13.64
N VAL A 134 -6.72 -13.67 -14.75
CA VAL A 134 -6.02 -12.75 -15.66
C VAL A 134 -6.97 -11.67 -16.21
N MET A 135 -8.20 -12.06 -16.52
CA MET A 135 -9.24 -11.12 -16.97
C MET A 135 -9.65 -10.17 -15.85
N ALA A 136 -9.86 -10.67 -14.63
CA ALA A 136 -10.23 -9.86 -13.47
C ALA A 136 -9.16 -8.82 -13.17
N SER A 137 -7.88 -9.20 -13.08
CA SER A 137 -6.80 -8.25 -12.78
C SER A 137 -6.72 -7.10 -13.79
N LYS A 138 -6.94 -7.39 -15.09
CA LYS A 138 -6.99 -6.33 -16.11
C LYS A 138 -8.25 -5.49 -15.99
N GLN A 139 -9.39 -6.13 -15.74
CA GLN A 139 -10.69 -5.47 -15.68
C GLN A 139 -10.81 -4.54 -14.46
N GLU A 140 -10.29 -4.97 -13.30
CA GLU A 140 -10.19 -4.15 -12.08
C GLU A 140 -9.50 -2.82 -12.40
N MET A 141 -8.28 -2.87 -12.96
CA MET A 141 -7.55 -1.68 -13.36
C MET A 141 -8.33 -0.79 -14.34
N LEU A 142 -8.94 -1.38 -15.37
CA LEU A 142 -9.71 -0.62 -16.37
C LEU A 142 -10.93 0.07 -15.75
N LEU A 143 -11.65 -0.61 -14.87
CA LEU A 143 -12.82 -0.05 -14.19
C LEU A 143 -12.43 1.05 -13.20
N VAL A 144 -11.33 0.90 -12.46
CA VAL A 144 -10.84 1.97 -11.59
C VAL A 144 -10.39 3.19 -12.41
N ARG A 145 -9.68 2.99 -13.52
CA ARG A 145 -9.33 4.10 -14.44
C ARG A 145 -10.58 4.77 -15.02
N GLN A 146 -11.61 3.99 -15.36
CA GLN A 146 -12.89 4.54 -15.82
C GLN A 146 -13.58 5.34 -14.71
N ALA A 147 -13.58 4.87 -13.46
CA ALA A 147 -14.12 5.58 -12.31
C ALA A 147 -13.40 6.92 -12.09
N GLN A 148 -12.06 6.91 -12.12
CA GLN A 148 -11.24 8.12 -12.03
C GLN A 148 -11.56 9.10 -13.18
N ALA A 149 -11.70 8.61 -14.41
CA ALA A 149 -12.05 9.45 -15.56
C ALA A 149 -13.45 10.07 -15.43
N LYS A 150 -14.45 9.31 -14.94
CA LYS A 150 -15.79 9.84 -14.65
C LYS A 150 -15.78 10.91 -13.56
N ALA A 151 -14.88 10.79 -12.59
CA ALA A 151 -14.65 11.81 -11.57
C ALA A 151 -13.82 13.00 -12.09
N CYS A 152 -13.48 13.06 -13.38
CA CYS A 152 -12.61 14.07 -13.99
C CYS A 152 -11.19 14.08 -13.40
N ARG A 153 -10.72 12.94 -12.89
CA ARG A 153 -9.44 12.78 -12.19
C ARG A 153 -8.60 11.63 -12.75
N SER A 154 -8.57 11.49 -14.08
CA SER A 154 -7.93 10.36 -14.79
C SER A 154 -6.46 10.09 -14.43
N GLY A 155 -5.74 11.11 -13.92
CA GLY A 155 -4.34 10.98 -13.53
C GLY A 155 -4.11 10.53 -12.09
N MET A 156 -5.15 10.18 -11.33
CA MET A 156 -4.97 9.72 -9.94
C MET A 156 -4.09 8.46 -9.87
N GLY A 157 -3.36 8.29 -8.77
CA GLY A 157 -2.71 7.02 -8.48
C GLY A 157 -3.73 5.91 -8.24
N LEU A 158 -3.34 4.69 -8.56
CA LEU A 158 -3.98 3.44 -8.15
C LEU A 158 -2.87 2.59 -7.51
#